data_AF-A0A9D5V3C5-F1
#
_entry.id   AF-A0A9D5V3C5-F1
#
_cell.length_a   1.000
_cell.length_b   1.000
_cell.length_c   1.000
_cell.angle_alpha   90.00
_cell.angle_beta   90.00
_cell.angle_gamma   90.00
#
_symmetry.space_group_name_H-M   'P 1'
#
loop_
_entity.id
_entity.type
_entity.pdbx_description
1 polymer ?
#
loop_
_entity_poly.entity_id
_entity_poly.type
_entity_poly.pdbx_seq_one_letter_code
_entity_poly.pdbx_strand_id
1 'polypeptide(L)'
;MSDDSSSGKAPVGGTGVVHLWWRVLPSAVMEAVVHRYEQSGVLPETRSGLDGEIARALGDADDRHHFPVSEADSPRWELFRSLERKFGHLLGVAHPKPVRLEATRAQLVEGGEIDLYFWVGRTGLKRGDRLELRYCPVPDYPVQLHCYARVKTLRRSPDGQRIRVDCIFETLPEPRGGGAGRGLTRLEPGKSVAPVPSRGGDLPVRGEVSGGEPLAVRVSTAERVVVAPPKAAVAPPVERIVVAPSMAAKVPTVDLPVLPPKEVPDTLKAREAKWEKILAQGKQLAEAVPKADPAKADLVRPMPMEDSGRQDYRVNDLVPMGWKVISEVEFAQVTGQFEATRVFSLRPRVAEQEEVRAALAEFEERLKRRRSRARRLVSWFSEQLMTFFFRSNSGNEEEFFHALTLLLAAVVAELAGQLGENQGEAIQFLSMLKDKLDLIRRRDVQGSRMIREELEKLQESLREVGRGLDKAYEALLQVSPTLAEKMLNFSSALDAIDLTHYDFPKDESLGLVDAMFPFPVNLSATGVAFRTRREGLKRGDPVEVRLSLSVDGKSWETFLCYGRIVFVQGPERDRRTRVACHLSHKSVRAGDVLSMHIARKQREMLAEGKDMGGKGPPDR
;
A
#
# COMPACT_ATOMS: atom_id res chain seq x y z
N MET A 1 -14.52 30.55 -51.00
CA MET A 1 -13.71 31.45 -50.15
C MET A 1 -14.44 31.63 -48.84
N SER A 2 -14.12 30.80 -47.85
CA SER A 2 -14.46 31.01 -46.44
C SER A 2 -13.46 30.18 -45.62
N ASP A 3 -12.73 30.86 -44.76
CA ASP A 3 -11.65 30.35 -43.91
C ASP A 3 -12.15 29.34 -42.88
N ASP A 4 -11.44 28.22 -42.76
CA ASP A 4 -11.61 27.27 -41.66
C ASP A 4 -10.35 27.26 -40.79
N SER A 5 -10.33 28.17 -39.82
CA SER A 5 -9.26 28.34 -38.84
C SER A 5 -9.58 27.51 -37.58
N SER A 6 -9.21 26.23 -37.62
CA SER A 6 -9.23 25.36 -36.44
C SER A 6 -8.03 25.70 -35.53
N SER A 7 -8.30 26.54 -34.53
CA SER A 7 -7.37 26.82 -33.44
C SER A 7 -7.11 25.56 -32.61
N GLY A 8 -5.84 25.18 -32.50
CA GLY A 8 -5.39 24.05 -31.68
C GLY A 8 -5.69 24.28 -30.20
N LYS A 9 -6.51 23.41 -29.62
CA LYS A 9 -6.67 23.31 -28.16
C LYS A 9 -5.40 22.69 -27.56
N ALA A 10 -4.75 23.45 -26.69
CA ALA A 10 -3.70 22.95 -25.82
C ALA A 10 -4.22 21.81 -24.92
N PRO A 11 -3.38 20.84 -24.52
CA PRO A 11 -3.79 19.71 -23.70
C PRO A 11 -4.28 20.18 -22.34
N VAL A 12 -5.50 19.77 -21.99
CA VAL A 12 -6.13 20.05 -20.69
C VAL A 12 -5.39 19.24 -19.62
N GLY A 13 -4.49 19.88 -18.87
CA GLY A 13 -3.96 19.34 -17.62
C GLY A 13 -5.10 19.07 -16.64
N GLY A 14 -5.08 17.92 -15.98
CA GLY A 14 -6.15 17.47 -15.09
C GLY A 14 -6.39 18.46 -13.95
N THR A 15 -7.51 19.18 -14.02
CA THR A 15 -7.92 20.17 -13.03
C THR A 15 -8.58 19.45 -11.85
N GLY A 16 -7.79 19.01 -10.87
CA GLY A 16 -8.33 18.44 -9.63
C GLY A 16 -8.98 19.53 -8.78
N VAL A 17 -10.26 19.37 -8.45
CA VAL A 17 -10.95 20.22 -7.47
C VAL A 17 -10.52 19.78 -6.08
N VAL A 18 -9.88 20.68 -5.31
CA VAL A 18 -9.45 20.39 -3.94
C VAL A 18 -10.27 21.17 -2.92
N HIS A 19 -10.44 20.60 -1.73
CA HIS A 19 -10.97 21.30 -0.57
C HIS A 19 -9.84 22.11 0.08
N LEU A 20 -10.02 23.43 0.12
CA LEU A 20 -9.04 24.38 0.63
C LEU A 20 -9.57 25.12 1.87
N TRP A 21 -8.76 25.13 2.92
CA TRP A 21 -8.84 26.05 4.05
C TRP A 21 -7.76 27.11 3.91
N TRP A 22 -8.07 28.35 4.25
CA TRP A 22 -7.11 29.44 4.24
C TRP A 22 -7.39 30.47 5.34
N ARG A 23 -6.35 31.16 5.80
CA ARG A 23 -6.47 32.37 6.63
C ARG A 23 -5.38 33.40 6.28
N VAL A 24 -5.67 34.67 6.47
CA VAL A 24 -4.67 35.74 6.36
C VAL A 24 -3.76 35.72 7.60
N LEU A 25 -2.45 35.79 7.37
CA LEU A 25 -1.44 35.90 8.41
C LEU A 25 -0.92 37.34 8.48
N PRO A 26 -0.94 37.97 9.67
CA PRO A 26 -0.20 39.20 9.90
C PRO A 26 1.31 38.99 9.65
N SER A 27 2.01 40.01 9.16
CA SER A 27 3.45 39.92 8.84
C SER A 27 4.29 39.42 10.03
N ALA A 28 4.02 39.92 11.24
CA ALA A 28 4.71 39.52 12.45
C ALA A 28 4.53 38.02 12.78
N VAL A 29 3.37 37.45 12.46
CA VAL A 29 3.10 36.01 12.65
C VAL A 29 3.89 35.18 11.64
N MET A 30 3.93 35.62 10.38
CA MET A 30 4.73 34.94 9.36
C MET A 30 6.23 34.99 9.67
N GLU A 31 6.73 36.13 10.14
CA GLU A 31 8.13 36.26 10.58
C GLU A 31 8.46 35.31 11.72
N ALA A 32 7.57 35.17 12.70
CA ALA A 32 7.73 34.20 13.79
C ALA A 32 7.72 32.74 13.29
N VAL A 33 6.87 32.41 12.31
CA VAL A 33 6.83 31.09 11.66
C VAL A 33 8.14 30.81 10.93
N VAL A 34 8.61 31.76 10.11
CA VAL A 34 9.88 31.65 9.38
C VAL A 34 11.03 31.43 10.34
N HIS A 35 11.15 32.27 11.37
CA HIS A 35 12.21 32.16 12.37
C HIS A 35 12.19 30.80 13.09
N ARG A 36 11.01 30.29 13.46
CA ARG A 36 10.88 28.97 14.10
C ARG A 36 11.23 27.82 13.15
N TYR A 37 10.86 27.94 11.88
CA TYR A 37 11.23 26.97 10.85
C TYR A 37 12.75 26.97 10.62
N GLU A 38 13.38 28.13 10.53
CA GLU A 38 14.84 28.24 10.40
C GLU A 38 15.60 27.55 11.55
N GLN A 39 15.04 27.61 12.75
CA GLN A 39 15.62 27.00 13.94
C GLN A 39 15.43 25.48 14.02
N SER A 40 14.25 24.98 13.63
CA SER A 40 13.84 23.59 13.90
C SER A 40 13.76 22.69 12.67
N GLY A 41 13.70 23.27 11.46
CA GLY A 41 13.40 22.54 10.23
C GLY A 41 11.97 21.99 10.15
N VAL A 42 11.14 22.26 11.16
CA VAL A 42 9.76 21.75 11.26
C VAL A 42 8.80 22.94 11.21
N LEU A 43 7.80 22.83 10.34
CA LEU A 43 6.71 23.80 10.32
C LEU A 43 5.93 23.70 11.63
N PRO A 44 5.72 24.79 12.39
CA PRO A 44 4.86 24.71 13.55
C PRO A 44 3.45 24.29 13.13
N GLU A 45 3.07 23.06 13.45
CA GLU A 45 1.72 22.53 13.14
C GLU A 45 0.62 23.19 13.98
N THR A 46 1.01 23.88 15.05
CA THR A 46 0.12 24.59 15.97
C THR A 46 0.32 26.10 15.91
N ARG A 47 -0.80 26.82 16.05
CA ARG A 47 -0.86 28.30 16.10
C ARG A 47 0.28 28.84 16.99
N SER A 48 1.14 29.70 16.46
CA SER A 48 2.02 30.53 17.29
C SER A 48 1.16 31.30 18.30
N GLY A 49 1.36 31.06 19.60
CA GLY A 49 0.54 31.64 20.68
C GLY A 49 -0.48 30.68 21.32
N LEU A 50 -0.71 29.49 20.75
CA LEU A 50 -1.57 28.47 21.38
C LEU A 50 -1.00 28.06 22.74
N ASP A 51 0.32 27.96 22.84
CA ASP A 51 1.01 27.61 24.09
C ASP A 51 0.69 28.62 25.20
N GLY A 52 0.56 29.91 24.84
CA GLY A 52 0.16 30.98 25.76
C GLY A 52 -1.34 30.98 26.07
N GLU A 53 -2.20 30.64 25.12
CA GLU A 53 -3.65 30.47 25.34
C GLU A 53 -3.96 29.22 26.17
N ILE A 54 -3.22 28.13 25.96
CA ILE A 54 -3.25 26.90 26.75
C ILE A 54 -2.75 27.18 28.15
N ALA A 55 -1.61 27.86 28.32
CA ALA A 55 -1.10 28.24 29.62
C ALA A 55 -2.06 29.18 30.38
N ARG A 56 -2.69 30.14 29.68
CA ARG A 56 -3.69 31.03 30.26
C ARG A 56 -4.99 30.30 30.62
N ALA A 57 -5.48 29.40 29.76
CA ALA A 57 -6.66 28.58 30.02
C ALA A 57 -6.43 27.54 31.13
N LEU A 58 -5.20 27.04 31.26
CA LEU A 58 -4.78 26.19 32.39
C LEU A 58 -4.65 27.01 33.68
N GLY A 59 -4.16 28.25 33.62
CA GLY A 59 -4.09 29.16 34.75
C GLY A 59 -5.45 29.65 35.24
N ASP A 60 -6.35 30.02 34.33
CA ASP A 60 -7.72 30.45 34.66
C ASP A 60 -8.57 29.30 35.26
N ALA A 61 -8.20 28.04 34.97
CA ALA A 61 -8.87 26.85 35.52
C ALA A 61 -8.48 26.53 36.97
N ASP A 62 -7.44 27.16 37.52
CA ASP A 62 -6.93 26.88 38.87
C ASP A 62 -7.41 27.87 39.96
N ASP A 63 -7.91 29.07 39.62
CA ASP A 63 -8.17 30.12 40.63
C ASP A 63 -9.58 30.15 41.25
N ARG A 64 -10.57 29.39 40.73
CA ARG A 64 -11.94 29.39 41.29
C ARG A 64 -12.43 28.07 41.85
N HIS A 65 -11.61 27.03 41.72
CA HIS A 65 -11.89 25.73 42.30
C HIS A 65 -10.70 25.38 43.19
N HIS A 66 -10.66 25.99 44.38
CA HIS A 66 -9.88 25.45 45.47
C HIS A 66 -10.23 23.96 45.59
N PHE A 67 -9.35 23.10 45.11
CA PHE A 67 -9.39 21.70 45.47
C PHE A 67 -9.25 21.68 47.00
N PRO A 68 -10.18 21.06 47.75
CA PRO A 68 -9.89 20.76 49.14
C PRO A 68 -8.70 19.80 49.11
N VAL A 69 -7.51 20.35 49.33
CA VAL A 69 -6.31 19.57 49.62
C VAL A 69 -6.47 19.09 51.05
N SER A 70 -7.33 18.10 51.25
CA SER A 70 -7.36 17.21 52.41
C SER A 70 -8.67 16.42 52.37
N GLU A 71 -8.62 15.23 51.78
CA GLU A 71 -9.06 13.99 52.43
C GLU A 71 -8.69 12.81 51.53
N ALA A 72 -8.14 11.75 52.12
CA ALA A 72 -7.58 10.57 51.44
C ALA A 72 -8.62 9.74 50.67
N ASP A 73 -9.88 10.18 50.62
CA ASP A 73 -11.03 9.46 50.08
C ASP A 73 -11.71 10.16 48.90
N SER A 74 -11.16 11.25 48.35
CA SER A 74 -11.70 11.82 47.11
C SER A 74 -11.68 10.74 46.02
N PRO A 75 -12.86 10.30 45.52
CA PRO A 75 -12.92 9.17 44.63
C PRO A 75 -12.14 9.45 43.37
N ARG A 76 -11.33 8.48 42.92
CA ARG A 76 -10.51 8.56 41.70
C ARG A 76 -11.28 9.10 40.47
N TRP A 77 -12.61 8.92 40.42
CA TRP A 77 -13.48 9.43 39.38
C TRP A 77 -13.64 10.96 39.35
N GLU A 78 -13.50 11.68 40.48
CA GLU A 78 -13.57 13.14 40.53
C GLU A 78 -12.34 13.78 39.87
N LEU A 79 -11.18 13.18 40.09
CA LEU A 79 -9.92 13.53 39.44
C LEU A 79 -10.02 13.33 37.92
N PHE A 80 -10.62 12.23 37.47
CA PHE A 80 -10.89 11.99 36.05
C PHE A 80 -11.89 12.99 35.45
N ARG A 81 -12.99 13.34 36.15
CA ARG A 81 -13.92 14.38 35.67
C ARG A 81 -13.29 15.77 35.60
N SER A 82 -12.37 16.08 36.50
CA SER A 82 -11.62 17.34 36.49
C SER A 82 -10.66 17.39 35.30
N LEU A 83 -9.91 16.29 35.07
CA LEU A 83 -9.09 16.11 33.88
C LEU A 83 -9.93 16.20 32.59
N GLU A 84 -11.08 15.54 32.53
CA GLU A 84 -11.98 15.57 31.38
C GLU A 84 -12.52 16.98 31.11
N ARG A 85 -12.85 17.76 32.15
CA ARG A 85 -13.22 19.18 32.01
C ARG A 85 -12.06 20.04 31.52
N LYS A 86 -10.85 19.87 32.07
CA LYS A 86 -9.64 20.58 31.62
C LYS A 86 -9.31 20.22 30.17
N PHE A 87 -9.38 18.94 29.80
CA PHE A 87 -9.22 18.48 28.42
C PHE A 87 -10.33 18.97 27.51
N GLY A 88 -11.59 18.96 27.93
CA GLY A 88 -12.72 19.49 27.15
C GLY A 88 -12.61 20.98 26.92
N HIS A 89 -12.15 21.75 27.92
CA HIS A 89 -11.87 23.17 27.79
C HIS A 89 -10.67 23.44 26.88
N LEU A 90 -9.56 22.71 27.08
CA LEU A 90 -8.39 22.77 26.21
C LEU A 90 -8.72 22.39 24.78
N LEU A 91 -9.52 21.35 24.56
CA LEU A 91 -10.03 20.97 23.26
C LEU A 91 -10.94 22.07 22.72
N GLY A 92 -11.77 22.72 23.51
CA GLY A 92 -12.59 23.86 23.08
C GLY A 92 -11.80 25.13 22.71
N VAL A 93 -10.60 25.29 23.25
CA VAL A 93 -9.65 26.38 22.94
C VAL A 93 -8.72 26.00 21.77
N ALA A 94 -8.28 24.74 21.72
CA ALA A 94 -7.37 24.19 20.71
C ALA A 94 -8.08 23.80 19.40
N HIS A 95 -9.34 23.36 19.47
CA HIS A 95 -10.21 23.31 18.29
C HIS A 95 -10.67 24.73 17.97
N PRO A 96 -10.55 25.19 16.72
CA PRO A 96 -11.27 26.39 16.35
C PRO A 96 -12.77 26.15 16.62
N LYS A 97 -13.42 27.06 17.36
CA LYS A 97 -14.82 27.37 17.04
C LYS A 97 -14.82 27.62 15.53
N PRO A 98 -15.66 26.93 14.74
CA PRO A 98 -15.60 27.01 13.30
C PRO A 98 -15.74 28.48 12.89
N VAL A 99 -14.61 29.13 12.57
CA VAL A 99 -14.60 30.32 11.74
C VAL A 99 -15.24 29.83 10.46
N ARG A 100 -16.43 30.34 10.15
CA ARG A 100 -17.32 29.86 9.07
C ARG A 100 -16.48 29.31 7.92
N LEU A 101 -16.47 28.00 7.84
CA LEU A 101 -15.61 27.23 6.95
C LEU A 101 -16.15 27.43 5.53
N GLU A 102 -15.49 28.22 4.71
CA GLU A 102 -15.80 28.28 3.29
C GLU A 102 -14.98 27.21 2.56
N ALA A 103 -15.55 26.00 2.46
CA ALA A 103 -15.01 24.97 1.58
C ALA A 103 -15.00 25.51 0.15
N THR A 104 -13.85 25.98 -0.30
CA THR A 104 -13.69 26.56 -1.62
C THR A 104 -13.03 25.56 -2.55
N ARG A 105 -13.61 25.40 -3.75
CA ARG A 105 -12.97 24.66 -4.84
C ARG A 105 -11.74 25.42 -5.30
N ALA A 106 -10.57 24.85 -5.07
CA ALA A 106 -9.30 25.39 -5.56
C ALA A 106 -8.74 24.51 -6.68
N GLN A 107 -7.89 25.10 -7.51
CA GLN A 107 -7.20 24.40 -8.59
C GLN A 107 -5.72 24.76 -8.56
N LEU A 108 -4.87 23.72 -8.58
CA LEU A 108 -3.43 23.83 -8.75
C LEU A 108 -3.08 24.05 -10.22
N VAL A 109 -2.09 24.89 -10.49
CA VAL A 109 -1.65 25.22 -11.85
C VAL A 109 -0.20 24.74 -12.01
N GLU A 110 0.02 23.75 -12.86
CA GLU A 110 1.38 23.27 -13.15
C GLU A 110 2.09 24.20 -14.14
N GLY A 111 3.35 24.55 -13.85
CA GLY A 111 4.25 25.24 -14.79
C GLY A 111 3.91 26.72 -15.05
N GLY A 112 3.07 27.32 -14.22
CA GLY A 112 2.63 28.71 -14.35
C GLY A 112 3.31 29.67 -13.36
N GLU A 113 3.09 30.96 -13.58
CA GLU A 113 3.48 32.06 -12.69
C GLU A 113 2.59 32.16 -11.41
N ILE A 114 1.61 31.27 -11.30
CA ILE A 114 0.60 31.13 -10.25
C ILE A 114 0.62 29.65 -9.87
N ASP A 115 0.68 29.33 -8.58
CA ASP A 115 0.71 27.94 -8.13
C ASP A 115 -0.69 27.40 -7.79
N LEU A 116 -1.56 28.27 -7.27
CA LEU A 116 -2.90 27.92 -6.80
C LEU A 116 -3.87 29.07 -7.07
N TYR A 117 -5.09 28.76 -7.52
CA TYR A 117 -6.18 29.73 -7.49
C TYR A 117 -7.47 29.15 -6.92
N PHE A 118 -8.29 30.01 -6.32
CA PHE A 118 -9.58 29.64 -5.74
C PHE A 118 -10.57 30.81 -5.77
N TRP A 119 -11.87 30.52 -5.64
CA TRP A 119 -12.96 31.51 -5.73
C TRP A 119 -13.66 31.73 -4.40
N VAL A 120 -13.50 32.91 -3.81
CA VAL A 120 -14.18 33.27 -2.55
C VAL A 120 -15.35 34.21 -2.81
N GLY A 121 -16.26 34.32 -1.84
CA GLY A 121 -17.30 35.35 -1.86
C GLY A 121 -16.74 36.77 -1.66
N ARG A 122 -17.48 37.61 -0.94
CA ARG A 122 -16.95 38.92 -0.51
C ARG A 122 -15.82 38.70 0.49
N THR A 123 -14.62 39.19 0.17
CA THR A 123 -13.44 39.06 1.02
C THR A 123 -12.73 40.40 1.20
N GLY A 124 -12.05 40.57 2.34
CA GLY A 124 -11.17 41.70 2.64
C GLY A 124 -9.73 41.52 2.15
N LEU A 125 -9.45 40.44 1.40
CA LEU A 125 -8.12 40.14 0.86
C LEU A 125 -7.59 41.27 -0.04
N LYS A 126 -6.29 41.53 0.07
CA LYS A 126 -5.54 42.47 -0.74
C LYS A 126 -4.37 41.76 -1.42
N ARG A 127 -3.92 42.32 -2.56
CA ARG A 127 -2.68 41.88 -3.20
C ARG A 127 -1.52 42.05 -2.21
N GLY A 128 -0.71 41.01 -2.05
CA GLY A 128 0.40 40.97 -1.11
C GLY A 128 0.07 40.35 0.26
N ASP A 129 -1.20 40.10 0.56
CA ASP A 129 -1.58 39.39 1.79
C ASP A 129 -0.93 38.00 1.81
N ARG A 130 -0.42 37.61 2.98
CA ARG A 130 0.14 36.28 3.21
C ARG A 130 -0.93 35.38 3.79
N LEU A 131 -1.02 34.17 3.25
CA LEU A 131 -2.01 33.17 3.59
C LEU A 131 -1.34 31.95 4.18
N GLU A 132 -1.93 31.41 5.24
CA GLU A 132 -1.75 30.01 5.61
C GLU A 132 -2.80 29.20 4.86
N LEU A 133 -2.36 28.16 4.16
CA LEU A 133 -3.23 27.28 3.38
C LEU A 133 -3.13 25.87 3.92
N ARG A 134 -4.29 25.21 4.04
CA ARG A 134 -4.38 23.77 4.28
C ARG A 134 -5.31 23.17 3.26
N TYR A 135 -4.84 22.22 2.48
CA TYR A 135 -5.66 21.59 1.45
C TYR A 135 -5.41 20.11 1.35
N CYS A 136 -6.42 19.38 0.89
CA CYS A 136 -6.25 17.98 0.56
C CYS A 136 -6.19 17.82 -0.97
N PRO A 137 -5.03 17.41 -1.55
CA PRO A 137 -4.87 17.31 -2.99
C PRO A 137 -5.75 16.22 -3.62
N VAL A 138 -6.17 15.23 -2.83
CA VAL A 138 -7.05 14.14 -3.26
C VAL A 138 -8.24 14.09 -2.30
N PRO A 139 -9.48 14.32 -2.76
CA PRO A 139 -10.66 14.40 -1.88
C PRO A 139 -10.83 13.22 -0.91
N ASP A 140 -10.32 12.05 -1.28
CA ASP A 140 -10.47 10.79 -0.54
C ASP A 140 -9.26 10.44 0.36
N TYR A 141 -8.22 11.27 0.40
CA TYR A 141 -7.05 11.03 1.27
C TYR A 141 -7.10 11.88 2.55
N PRO A 142 -6.63 11.38 3.70
CA PRO A 142 -6.56 12.15 4.95
C PRO A 142 -5.34 13.09 5.02
N VAL A 143 -4.53 13.16 3.96
CA VAL A 143 -3.28 13.94 3.96
C VAL A 143 -3.61 15.41 3.72
N GLN A 144 -3.62 16.20 4.80
CA GLN A 144 -3.67 17.65 4.71
C GLN A 144 -2.26 18.17 4.42
N LEU A 145 -2.09 18.84 3.27
CA LEU A 145 -0.89 19.62 3.00
C LEU A 145 -1.02 20.96 3.70
N HIS A 146 0.04 21.39 4.38
CA HIS A 146 0.14 22.68 5.05
C HIS A 146 1.22 23.52 4.35
N CYS A 147 0.84 24.68 3.82
CA CYS A 147 1.78 25.57 3.14
C CYS A 147 1.41 27.05 3.34
N TYR A 148 2.33 27.92 2.95
CA TYR A 148 2.13 29.37 2.98
C TYR A 148 2.12 29.91 1.55
N ALA A 149 1.31 30.92 1.30
CA ALA A 149 1.20 31.54 -0.01
C ALA A 149 1.00 33.05 0.09
N ARG A 150 1.29 33.76 -1.00
CA ARG A 150 1.04 35.19 -1.13
C ARG A 150 -0.01 35.44 -2.21
N VAL A 151 -0.97 36.32 -1.92
CA VAL A 151 -1.96 36.77 -2.90
C VAL A 151 -1.26 37.59 -3.99
N LYS A 152 -1.22 37.06 -5.22
CA LYS A 152 -0.60 37.70 -6.37
C LYS A 152 -1.58 38.64 -7.08
N THR A 153 -2.75 38.12 -7.42
CA THR A 153 -3.80 38.87 -8.13
C THR A 153 -5.19 38.50 -7.61
N LEU A 154 -6.08 39.48 -7.62
CA LEU A 154 -7.50 39.32 -7.30
C LEU A 154 -8.30 39.72 -8.54
N ARG A 155 -9.19 38.85 -9.02
CA ARG A 155 -10.04 39.12 -10.19
C ARG A 155 -11.48 38.88 -9.83
N ARG A 156 -12.37 39.84 -10.09
CA ARG A 156 -13.81 39.63 -9.90
C ARG A 156 -14.34 38.68 -10.98
N SER A 157 -15.26 37.80 -10.61
CA SER A 157 -16.02 37.02 -11.58
C SER A 157 -16.85 37.94 -12.48
N PRO A 158 -17.23 37.49 -13.70
CA PRO A 158 -18.07 38.27 -14.59
C PRO A 158 -19.41 38.69 -13.97
N ASP A 159 -19.97 37.86 -13.07
CA ASP A 159 -21.21 38.13 -12.34
C ASP A 159 -21.03 39.08 -11.13
N GLY A 160 -19.79 39.46 -10.80
CA GLY A 160 -19.44 40.30 -9.66
C GLY A 160 -19.67 39.67 -8.28
N GLN A 161 -20.12 38.42 -8.20
CA GLN A 161 -20.50 37.75 -6.95
C GLN A 161 -19.30 37.11 -6.22
N ARG A 162 -18.23 36.79 -6.95
CA ARG A 162 -17.07 36.07 -6.42
C ARG A 162 -15.76 36.77 -6.81
N ILE A 163 -14.72 36.50 -6.03
CA ILE A 163 -13.37 36.98 -6.28
C ILE A 163 -12.47 35.75 -6.45
N ARG A 164 -11.84 35.65 -7.62
CA ARG A 164 -10.75 34.72 -7.88
C ARG A 164 -9.49 35.26 -7.23
N VAL A 165 -8.91 34.44 -6.36
CA VAL A 165 -7.66 34.68 -5.66
C VAL A 165 -6.59 33.83 -6.32
N ASP A 166 -5.62 34.46 -6.98
CA ASP A 166 -4.45 33.79 -7.53
C ASP A 166 -3.28 33.93 -6.54
N CYS A 167 -2.69 32.81 -6.15
CA CYS A 167 -1.64 32.74 -5.13
C CYS A 167 -0.34 32.14 -5.69
N ILE A 168 0.78 32.54 -5.08
CA ILE A 168 2.10 31.92 -5.27
C ILE A 168 2.53 31.35 -3.93
N PHE A 169 3.03 30.11 -3.89
CA PHE A 169 3.56 29.51 -2.67
C PHE A 169 4.83 30.24 -2.22
N GLU A 170 4.90 30.55 -0.93
CA GLU A 170 6.13 31.08 -0.33
C GLU A 170 7.06 29.93 0.01
N THR A 171 8.28 29.99 -0.51
CA THR A 171 9.37 29.09 -0.10
C THR A 171 9.93 29.61 1.23
N LEU A 172 9.95 28.75 2.25
CA LEU A 172 10.61 29.09 3.51
C LEU A 172 12.13 28.94 3.37
N PRO A 173 12.92 29.76 4.07
CA PRO A 173 14.38 29.67 4.08
C PRO A 173 14.86 28.32 4.64
N GLU A 174 16.04 27.87 4.19
CA GLU A 174 16.63 26.62 4.66
C GLU A 174 16.96 26.67 6.16
N PRO A 175 16.70 25.60 6.93
CA PRO A 175 16.99 25.56 8.35
C PRO A 175 18.50 25.60 8.61
N ARG A 176 18.92 26.45 9.56
CA ARG A 176 20.35 26.73 9.83
C ARG A 176 21.09 25.62 10.60
N GLY A 177 20.43 24.52 10.98
CA GLY A 177 20.95 23.55 11.95
C GLY A 177 20.82 22.06 11.62
N GLY A 178 20.44 21.67 10.40
CA GLY A 178 20.10 20.27 10.08
C GLY A 178 21.07 19.59 9.11
N GLY A 179 22.13 18.96 9.62
CA GLY A 179 22.82 17.90 8.89
C GLY A 179 21.89 16.70 8.69
N ALA A 180 21.60 16.37 7.43
CA ALA A 180 20.98 15.12 6.97
C ALA A 180 19.74 14.63 7.76
N GLY A 181 18.57 15.20 7.48
CA GLY A 181 17.27 14.65 7.91
C GLY A 181 16.20 14.88 6.84
N ARG A 182 15.63 13.78 6.30
CA ARG A 182 14.59 13.78 5.27
C ARG A 182 13.35 14.58 5.72
N GLY A 183 12.97 15.58 4.92
CA GLY A 183 11.66 16.24 4.96
C GLY A 183 11.47 17.01 3.67
N LEU A 184 10.38 16.73 2.95
CA LEU A 184 10.04 17.24 1.61
C LEU A 184 10.40 18.72 1.38
N THR A 185 11.50 18.98 0.67
CA THR A 185 11.76 20.23 -0.04
C THR A 185 11.58 20.02 -1.54
N ARG A 186 10.84 20.97 -2.12
CA ARG A 186 10.43 21.16 -3.51
C ARG A 186 11.51 20.74 -4.53
N LEU A 187 11.14 19.87 -5.48
CA LEU A 187 11.86 19.64 -6.73
C LEU A 187 11.60 20.85 -7.66
N GLU A 188 12.64 21.62 -7.99
CA GLU A 188 12.59 22.58 -9.11
C GLU A 188 13.22 21.97 -10.38
N PRO A 189 12.68 22.27 -11.58
CA PRO A 189 13.31 21.90 -12.85
C PRO A 189 14.38 22.95 -13.23
N GLY A 190 15.55 22.46 -13.64
CA GLY A 190 16.77 23.25 -13.72
C GLY A 190 16.82 24.38 -14.74
N LYS A 191 17.72 25.34 -14.47
CA LYS A 191 18.48 26.10 -15.46
C LYS A 191 19.91 26.29 -14.96
N SER A 192 20.87 25.95 -15.81
CA SER A 192 22.29 26.17 -15.62
C SER A 192 22.63 27.66 -15.71
N VAL A 193 23.42 28.17 -14.77
CA VAL A 193 24.22 29.39 -14.98
C VAL A 193 25.63 29.16 -14.39
N ALA A 194 26.64 29.56 -15.16
CA ALA A 194 28.07 29.37 -14.97
C ALA A 194 28.66 30.13 -13.74
N PRO A 195 29.88 29.79 -13.28
CA PRO A 195 30.46 30.38 -12.07
C PRO A 195 31.19 31.70 -12.36
N VAL A 196 31.12 32.64 -11.41
CA VAL A 196 31.97 33.84 -11.34
C VAL A 196 32.72 33.81 -9.99
N PRO A 197 34.01 34.18 -9.95
CA PRO A 197 34.92 33.73 -8.90
C PRO A 197 34.97 34.64 -7.67
N SER A 198 35.48 34.02 -6.61
CA SER A 198 35.81 34.52 -5.28
C SER A 198 36.77 35.73 -5.24
N ARG A 199 36.41 36.73 -4.43
CA ARG A 199 37.29 37.65 -3.67
C ARG A 199 36.79 37.58 -2.22
N GLY A 200 37.58 37.22 -1.22
CA GLY A 200 38.80 37.88 -0.76
C GLY A 200 38.40 38.88 0.33
N GLY A 201 38.73 38.60 1.60
CA GLY A 201 38.43 39.52 2.70
C GLY A 201 38.71 38.92 4.08
N ASP A 202 39.77 39.43 4.70
CA ASP A 202 40.38 39.01 5.95
C ASP A 202 39.53 39.21 7.23
N LEU A 203 39.92 38.43 8.25
CA LEU A 203 39.86 38.62 9.71
C LEU A 203 39.93 40.11 10.17
N PRO A 204 39.52 40.51 11.42
CA PRO A 204 40.08 39.86 12.63
C PRO A 204 39.34 39.96 14.01
N VAL A 205 39.77 39.05 14.90
CA VAL A 205 40.25 39.30 16.29
C VAL A 205 39.31 39.44 17.50
N ARG A 206 39.66 38.59 18.49
CA ARG A 206 39.66 38.70 19.98
C ARG A 206 38.39 38.41 20.79
N GLY A 207 38.62 37.50 21.76
CA GLY A 207 37.92 37.45 23.04
C GLY A 207 38.29 36.20 23.84
N GLU A 208 39.53 36.14 24.38
CA GLU A 208 39.86 35.24 25.49
C GLU A 208 39.21 35.77 26.77
N VAL A 209 38.50 34.91 27.52
CA VAL A 209 38.44 34.99 28.99
C VAL A 209 38.47 33.58 29.58
N SER A 210 39.34 33.47 30.56
CA SER A 210 39.78 32.38 31.42
C SER A 210 38.71 31.59 32.19
N GLY A 211 39.06 30.33 32.48
CA GLY A 211 39.33 29.90 33.85
C GLY A 211 38.24 29.05 34.54
N GLY A 212 38.55 27.77 34.76
CA GLY A 212 37.82 26.88 35.68
C GLY A 212 38.29 25.43 35.55
N GLU A 213 39.09 24.99 36.51
CA GLU A 213 39.73 23.66 36.60
C GLU A 213 38.75 22.48 36.79
N PRO A 214 39.22 21.23 36.55
CA PRO A 214 38.37 20.08 36.24
C PRO A 214 38.00 19.25 37.47
N LEU A 215 36.75 18.80 37.53
CA LEU A 215 36.33 17.76 38.47
C LEU A 215 36.55 16.38 37.86
N ALA A 216 37.58 15.70 38.36
CA ALA A 216 37.91 14.32 38.09
C ALA A 216 36.79 13.39 38.60
N VAL A 217 36.10 12.70 37.68
CA VAL A 217 35.26 11.56 38.03
C VAL A 217 35.93 10.30 37.46
N ARG A 218 36.27 9.42 38.40
CA ARG A 218 36.93 8.14 38.18
C ARG A 218 36.13 7.25 37.23
N VAL A 219 36.83 6.78 36.21
CA VAL A 219 36.44 5.70 35.31
C VAL A 219 36.37 4.40 36.12
N SER A 220 35.18 3.81 36.20
CA SER A 220 35.00 2.41 36.58
C SER A 220 34.97 1.58 35.30
N THR A 221 36.05 0.83 35.07
CA THR A 221 36.19 -0.17 34.01
C THR A 221 35.21 -1.33 34.24
N ALA A 222 34.10 -1.34 33.51
CA ALA A 222 33.30 -2.55 33.30
C ALA A 222 33.87 -3.32 32.10
N GLU A 223 34.17 -4.59 32.33
CA GLU A 223 34.67 -5.54 31.34
C GLU A 223 33.78 -5.57 30.09
N ARG A 224 34.37 -5.23 28.94
CA ARG A 224 33.80 -5.54 27.63
C ARG A 224 34.00 -7.03 27.36
N VAL A 225 32.94 -7.81 27.48
CA VAL A 225 32.85 -9.12 26.85
C VAL A 225 32.79 -8.89 25.33
N VAL A 226 33.91 -9.09 24.65
CA VAL A 226 34.00 -9.14 23.19
C VAL A 226 33.43 -10.50 22.75
N VAL A 227 32.15 -10.53 22.39
CA VAL A 227 31.60 -11.68 21.65
C VAL A 227 32.05 -11.54 20.21
N ALA A 228 32.95 -12.44 19.79
CA ALA A 228 33.40 -12.53 18.41
C ALA A 228 32.20 -12.82 17.49
N PRO A 229 32.04 -12.11 16.36
CA PRO A 229 31.03 -12.45 15.37
C PRO A 229 31.33 -13.83 14.76
N PRO A 230 30.32 -14.67 14.48
CA PRO A 230 30.54 -15.92 13.77
C PRO A 230 31.12 -15.65 12.38
N LYS A 231 32.16 -16.42 12.03
CA LYS A 231 32.82 -16.39 10.71
C LYS A 231 31.77 -16.50 9.60
N ALA A 232 31.65 -15.45 8.80
CA ALA A 232 30.91 -15.48 7.55
C ALA A 232 31.50 -16.56 6.62
N ALA A 233 30.65 -17.47 6.16
CA ALA A 233 31.01 -18.40 5.10
C ALA A 233 31.32 -17.61 3.82
N VAL A 234 32.53 -17.82 3.29
CA VAL A 234 33.03 -17.23 2.06
C VAL A 234 32.20 -17.77 0.89
N ALA A 235 31.40 -16.92 0.27
CA ALA A 235 30.78 -17.20 -1.02
C ALA A 235 31.88 -17.22 -2.11
N PRO A 236 31.82 -18.14 -3.09
CA PRO A 236 32.78 -18.16 -4.19
C PRO A 236 32.64 -16.90 -5.07
N PRO A 237 33.74 -16.42 -5.69
CA PRO A 237 33.74 -15.17 -6.44
C PRO A 237 32.93 -15.30 -7.72
N VAL A 238 32.03 -14.34 -7.94
CA VAL A 238 31.34 -14.15 -9.22
C VAL A 238 32.34 -13.55 -10.21
N GLU A 239 32.60 -14.29 -11.29
CA GLU A 239 33.41 -13.82 -12.41
C GLU A 239 32.78 -12.56 -13.03
N ARG A 240 33.52 -11.45 -12.97
CA ARG A 240 33.22 -10.24 -13.73
C ARG A 240 33.49 -10.51 -15.20
N ILE A 241 32.44 -10.62 -16.01
CA ILE A 241 32.55 -10.52 -17.46
C ILE A 241 32.89 -9.06 -17.80
N VAL A 242 34.16 -8.80 -18.10
CA VAL A 242 34.63 -7.56 -18.70
C VAL A 242 34.27 -7.61 -20.19
N VAL A 243 33.30 -6.81 -20.61
CA VAL A 243 33.00 -6.61 -22.03
C VAL A 243 34.01 -5.59 -22.57
N ALA A 244 34.94 -6.05 -23.40
CA ALA A 244 35.82 -5.19 -24.18
C ALA A 244 35.05 -4.54 -25.36
N PRO A 245 35.34 -3.28 -25.72
CA PRO A 245 34.71 -2.63 -26.86
C PRO A 245 35.36 -3.10 -28.17
N SER A 246 34.59 -3.78 -29.02
CA SER A 246 35.06 -4.17 -30.36
C SER A 246 35.00 -2.98 -31.31
N MET A 247 36.17 -2.55 -31.78
CA MET A 247 36.31 -1.58 -32.86
C MET A 247 35.93 -2.19 -34.22
N ALA A 248 35.47 -1.31 -35.10
CA ALA A 248 35.11 -1.58 -36.48
C ALA A 248 36.31 -2.07 -37.32
N ALA A 249 36.11 -3.15 -38.08
CA ALA A 249 36.96 -3.52 -39.20
C ALA A 249 36.11 -4.05 -40.36
N LYS A 250 36.50 -3.63 -41.56
CA LYS A 250 35.85 -3.88 -42.86
C LYS A 250 35.72 -5.37 -43.18
N VAL A 251 34.53 -5.77 -43.64
CA VAL A 251 34.25 -7.10 -44.19
C VAL A 251 34.64 -7.13 -45.67
N PRO A 252 35.49 -8.06 -46.14
CA PRO A 252 35.57 -8.42 -47.55
C PRO A 252 34.45 -9.44 -47.88
N THR A 253 33.81 -9.23 -49.01
CA THR A 253 32.79 -10.09 -49.60
C THR A 253 33.38 -11.48 -49.87
N VAL A 254 32.83 -12.51 -49.25
CA VAL A 254 33.13 -13.92 -49.54
C VAL A 254 31.79 -14.63 -49.76
N ASP A 255 31.68 -15.30 -50.90
CA ASP A 255 30.53 -16.12 -51.30
C ASP A 255 30.29 -17.23 -50.27
N LEU A 256 29.09 -17.24 -49.69
CA LEU A 256 28.66 -18.28 -48.75
C LEU A 256 28.12 -19.50 -49.52
N PRO A 257 28.57 -20.73 -49.20
CA PRO A 257 27.92 -21.93 -49.67
C PRO A 257 26.55 -22.11 -49.00
N VAL A 258 25.59 -22.59 -49.79
CA VAL A 258 24.24 -22.94 -49.35
C VAL A 258 24.32 -23.95 -48.20
N LEU A 259 23.92 -23.53 -47.00
CA LEU A 259 23.73 -24.42 -45.86
C LEU A 259 22.41 -25.20 -46.00
N PRO A 260 22.38 -26.50 -45.67
CA PRO A 260 21.14 -27.27 -45.62
C PRO A 260 20.22 -26.76 -44.51
N PRO A 261 18.89 -27.02 -44.61
CA PRO A 261 17.91 -26.50 -43.69
C PRO A 261 18.20 -26.92 -42.23
N LYS A 262 18.22 -25.94 -41.32
CA LYS A 262 18.34 -26.15 -39.89
C LYS A 262 17.16 -27.01 -39.40
N GLU A 263 17.48 -28.20 -38.92
CA GLU A 263 16.57 -28.99 -38.10
C GLU A 263 16.17 -28.17 -36.86
N VAL A 264 14.85 -28.14 -36.61
CA VAL A 264 14.26 -27.55 -35.41
C VAL A 264 14.79 -28.35 -34.19
N PRO A 265 15.36 -27.70 -33.16
CA PRO A 265 16.12 -28.43 -32.15
C PRO A 265 15.21 -29.31 -31.28
N ASP A 266 15.65 -30.55 -31.07
CA ASP A 266 15.12 -31.61 -30.19
C ASP A 266 14.85 -31.17 -28.73
N THR A 267 15.13 -29.92 -28.38
CA THR A 267 14.99 -29.34 -27.05
C THR A 267 13.55 -29.05 -26.63
N LEU A 268 12.62 -28.81 -27.57
CA LEU A 268 11.20 -28.55 -27.24
C LEU A 268 10.48 -29.85 -26.84
N LYS A 269 10.61 -30.91 -27.64
CA LYS A 269 10.05 -32.23 -27.32
C LYS A 269 10.65 -32.82 -26.05
N ALA A 270 11.95 -32.62 -25.81
CA ALA A 270 12.60 -33.05 -24.57
C ALA A 270 12.09 -32.27 -23.34
N ARG A 271 11.73 -30.99 -23.50
CA ARG A 271 11.14 -30.17 -22.44
C ARG A 271 9.68 -30.54 -22.17
N GLU A 272 8.88 -30.75 -23.20
CA GLU A 272 7.49 -31.23 -23.07
C GLU A 272 7.44 -32.60 -22.38
N ALA A 273 8.30 -33.53 -22.78
CA ALA A 273 8.41 -34.85 -22.13
C ALA A 273 8.82 -34.75 -20.65
N LYS A 274 9.69 -33.78 -20.30
CA LYS A 274 10.06 -33.53 -18.90
C LYS A 274 8.89 -32.99 -18.08
N TRP A 275 8.10 -32.08 -18.64
CA TRP A 275 6.93 -31.52 -17.99
C TRP A 275 5.79 -32.53 -17.83
N GLU A 276 5.52 -33.35 -18.85
CA GLU A 276 4.55 -34.45 -18.75
C GLU A 276 4.93 -35.45 -17.66
N LYS A 277 6.22 -35.76 -17.51
CA LYS A 277 6.72 -36.64 -16.45
C LYS A 277 6.50 -36.06 -15.05
N ILE A 278 6.72 -34.75 -14.87
CA ILE A 278 6.47 -34.05 -13.60
C ILE A 278 4.97 -34.04 -13.28
N LEU A 279 4.11 -33.77 -14.27
CA LEU A 279 2.65 -33.78 -14.10
C LEU A 279 2.11 -35.19 -13.78
N ALA A 280 2.64 -36.22 -14.42
CA ALA A 280 2.28 -37.61 -14.15
C ALA A 280 2.70 -38.05 -12.74
N GLN A 281 3.90 -37.66 -12.28
CA GLN A 281 4.33 -37.90 -10.89
C GLN A 281 3.47 -37.16 -9.88
N GLY A 282 3.06 -35.91 -10.18
CA GLY A 282 2.13 -35.15 -9.36
C GLY A 282 0.76 -35.83 -9.22
N LYS A 283 0.21 -36.36 -10.33
CA LYS A 283 -1.04 -37.14 -10.30
C LYS A 283 -0.91 -38.43 -9.50
N GLN A 284 0.16 -39.19 -9.69
CA GLN A 284 0.39 -40.43 -8.93
C GLN A 284 0.55 -40.16 -7.43
N LEU A 285 1.23 -39.07 -7.04
CA LEU A 285 1.33 -38.67 -5.63
C LEU A 285 -0.01 -38.21 -5.05
N ALA A 286 -0.83 -37.50 -5.83
CA ALA A 286 -2.16 -37.08 -5.43
C ALA A 286 -3.13 -38.27 -5.26
N GLU A 287 -3.03 -39.28 -6.12
CA GLU A 287 -3.81 -40.52 -6.04
C GLU A 287 -3.29 -41.49 -4.96
N ALA A 288 -1.99 -41.44 -4.65
CA ALA A 288 -1.36 -42.23 -3.59
C ALA A 288 -1.55 -41.66 -2.19
N VAL A 289 -2.17 -40.48 -2.03
CA VAL A 289 -2.61 -40.02 -0.70
C VAL A 289 -3.69 -40.98 -0.23
N PRO A 290 -3.48 -41.74 0.87
CA PRO A 290 -4.48 -42.66 1.35
C PRO A 290 -5.75 -41.86 1.66
N LYS A 291 -6.85 -42.19 1.00
CA LYS A 291 -8.18 -41.72 1.40
C LYS A 291 -8.37 -42.16 2.85
N ALA A 292 -8.21 -41.23 3.78
CA ALA A 292 -8.33 -41.48 5.19
C ALA A 292 -9.73 -42.06 5.44
N ASP A 293 -9.75 -43.28 5.97
CA ASP A 293 -10.96 -43.98 6.37
C ASP A 293 -11.63 -43.14 7.50
N PRO A 294 -12.80 -42.52 7.27
CA PRO A 294 -13.43 -41.65 8.26
C PRO A 294 -13.80 -42.40 9.55
N ALA A 295 -13.78 -43.75 9.53
CA ALA A 295 -14.03 -44.60 10.68
C ALA A 295 -12.83 -44.74 11.64
N LYS A 296 -11.63 -44.24 11.29
CA LYS A 296 -10.41 -44.31 12.13
C LYS A 296 -9.82 -42.93 12.48
N ALA A 297 -10.63 -41.88 12.47
CA ALA A 297 -10.27 -40.63 13.13
C ALA A 297 -10.30 -40.84 14.64
N ASP A 298 -9.23 -41.45 15.17
CA ASP A 298 -9.03 -41.63 16.59
C ASP A 298 -9.19 -40.30 17.31
N LEU A 299 -9.97 -40.37 18.38
CA LEU A 299 -10.28 -39.32 19.33
C LEU A 299 -9.00 -38.67 19.87
N VAL A 300 -8.46 -37.68 19.15
CA VAL A 300 -7.61 -36.66 19.77
C VAL A 300 -8.49 -35.94 20.77
N ARG A 301 -8.38 -36.34 22.04
CA ARG A 301 -9.07 -35.68 23.15
C ARG A 301 -8.80 -34.18 23.01
N PRO A 302 -9.84 -33.33 22.89
CA PRO A 302 -9.63 -31.90 22.95
C PRO A 302 -8.91 -31.60 24.27
N MET A 303 -7.79 -30.89 24.19
CA MET A 303 -7.18 -30.35 25.41
C MET A 303 -8.26 -29.58 26.16
N PRO A 304 -8.41 -29.77 27.49
CA PRO A 304 -9.35 -29.00 28.26
C PRO A 304 -8.94 -27.54 28.16
N MET A 305 -9.64 -26.76 27.34
CA MET A 305 -9.64 -25.32 27.49
C MET A 305 -10.34 -25.07 28.83
N GLU A 306 -9.61 -24.52 29.78
CA GLU A 306 -10.21 -24.02 31.01
C GLU A 306 -11.33 -23.05 30.63
N ASP A 307 -12.57 -23.42 30.95
CA ASP A 307 -13.75 -22.56 30.88
C ASP A 307 -13.61 -21.43 31.91
N SER A 308 -12.64 -20.53 31.71
CA SER A 308 -12.64 -19.24 32.36
C SER A 308 -13.84 -18.50 31.80
N GLY A 309 -14.87 -18.29 32.62
CA GLY A 309 -16.17 -17.69 32.28
C GLY A 309 -16.13 -16.22 31.80
N ARG A 310 -15.07 -15.80 31.13
CA ARG A 310 -15.06 -14.62 30.29
C ARG A 310 -15.96 -14.92 29.09
N GLN A 311 -17.09 -14.23 29.01
CA GLN A 311 -17.80 -14.10 27.74
C GLN A 311 -16.78 -13.55 26.72
N ASP A 312 -16.30 -14.42 25.83
CA ASP A 312 -15.47 -13.99 24.72
C ASP A 312 -16.31 -13.02 23.89
N TYR A 313 -16.05 -11.72 24.09
CA TYR A 313 -16.69 -10.65 23.37
C TYR A 313 -16.49 -10.88 21.87
N ARG A 314 -17.59 -11.15 21.17
CA ARG A 314 -17.62 -11.36 19.72
C ARG A 314 -18.27 -10.20 19.03
N VAL A 315 -17.79 -9.89 17.83
CA VAL A 315 -18.38 -8.86 16.97
C VAL A 315 -18.42 -9.32 15.53
N ASN A 316 -19.54 -9.09 14.86
CA ASN A 316 -19.62 -9.26 13.41
C ASN A 316 -19.20 -7.95 12.76
N ASP A 317 -18.20 -8.00 11.89
CA ASP A 317 -17.70 -6.82 11.19
C ASP A 317 -17.29 -7.16 9.75
N LEU A 318 -17.08 -6.11 8.95
CA LEU A 318 -16.57 -6.20 7.59
C LEU A 318 -15.13 -5.67 7.58
N VAL A 319 -14.16 -6.58 7.58
CA VAL A 319 -12.75 -6.26 7.86
C VAL A 319 -11.85 -6.68 6.70
N PRO A 320 -10.95 -5.81 6.19
CA PRO A 320 -9.97 -6.24 5.20
C PRO A 320 -9.13 -7.38 5.75
N MET A 321 -9.22 -8.53 5.09
CA MET A 321 -8.61 -9.76 5.57
C MET A 321 -8.03 -10.56 4.40
N GLY A 322 -6.83 -11.10 4.61
CA GLY A 322 -6.22 -12.15 3.80
C GLY A 322 -5.99 -13.37 4.67
N TRP A 323 -6.07 -14.57 4.10
CA TRP A 323 -5.80 -15.78 4.87
C TRP A 323 -5.31 -16.91 3.97
N LYS A 324 -4.51 -17.83 4.50
CA LYS A 324 -4.04 -19.02 3.79
C LYS A 324 -3.69 -20.17 4.72
N VAL A 325 -3.85 -21.38 4.21
CA VAL A 325 -3.31 -22.59 4.83
C VAL A 325 -1.83 -22.63 4.50
N ILE A 326 -1.00 -22.93 5.48
CA ILE A 326 0.45 -23.10 5.32
C ILE A 326 0.84 -24.53 5.68
N SER A 327 2.08 -24.92 5.38
CA SER A 327 2.59 -26.22 5.84
C SER A 327 2.92 -26.19 7.34
N GLU A 328 2.92 -27.36 7.98
CA GLU A 328 3.38 -27.50 9.38
C GLU A 328 4.83 -27.04 9.57
N VAL A 329 5.68 -27.28 8.57
CA VAL A 329 7.09 -26.85 8.58
C VAL A 329 7.19 -25.33 8.58
N GLU A 330 6.46 -24.65 7.69
CA GLU A 330 6.42 -23.18 7.67
C GLU A 330 5.83 -22.62 8.97
N PHE A 331 4.76 -23.22 9.49
CA PHE A 331 4.14 -22.80 10.74
C PHE A 331 5.15 -22.89 11.88
N ALA A 332 5.81 -24.03 12.06
CA ALA A 332 6.81 -24.23 13.11
C ALA A 332 8.01 -23.27 12.99
N GLN A 333 8.48 -23.00 11.77
CA GLN A 333 9.57 -22.03 11.54
C GLN A 333 9.16 -20.62 11.96
N VAL A 334 8.00 -20.15 11.51
CA VAL A 334 7.54 -18.79 11.79
C VAL A 334 7.18 -18.62 13.26
N THR A 335 6.55 -19.61 13.89
CA THR A 335 6.22 -19.53 15.32
C THR A 335 7.46 -19.62 16.19
N GLY A 336 8.42 -20.50 15.88
CA GLY A 336 9.70 -20.58 16.60
C GLY A 336 10.50 -19.28 16.51
N GLN A 337 10.53 -18.65 15.34
CA GLN A 337 11.15 -17.32 15.18
C GLN A 337 10.39 -16.25 15.97
N PHE A 338 9.06 -16.24 15.91
CA PHE A 338 8.24 -15.28 16.66
C PHE A 338 8.41 -15.44 18.17
N GLU A 339 8.54 -16.65 18.68
CA GLU A 339 8.81 -16.91 20.10
C GLU A 339 10.18 -16.34 20.52
N ALA A 340 11.18 -16.43 19.64
CA ALA A 340 12.51 -15.90 19.89
C ALA A 340 12.60 -14.37 19.79
N THR A 341 11.93 -13.75 18.81
CA THR A 341 12.12 -12.31 18.49
C THR A 341 10.92 -11.43 18.85
N ARG A 342 9.76 -12.03 19.11
CA ARG A 342 8.45 -11.35 19.25
C ARG A 342 8.02 -10.56 18.00
N VAL A 343 8.64 -10.83 16.85
CA VAL A 343 8.35 -10.19 15.56
C VAL A 343 8.18 -11.25 14.50
N PHE A 344 7.10 -11.16 13.72
CA PHE A 344 6.97 -11.98 12.51
C PHE A 344 7.82 -11.38 11.39
N SER A 345 8.80 -12.13 10.89
CA SER A 345 9.44 -11.75 9.63
C SER A 345 8.54 -12.11 8.46
N LEU A 346 8.79 -11.47 7.32
CA LEU A 346 8.22 -11.92 6.06
C LEU A 346 8.70 -13.35 5.79
N ARG A 347 7.80 -14.21 5.30
CA ARG A 347 8.19 -15.52 4.79
C ARG A 347 9.12 -15.34 3.58
N PRO A 348 10.07 -16.25 3.35
CA PRO A 348 11.01 -16.16 2.24
C PRO A 348 10.34 -15.87 0.89
N ARG A 349 9.28 -16.63 0.56
CA ARG A 349 8.55 -16.47 -0.70
C ARG A 349 7.86 -15.10 -0.83
N VAL A 350 7.38 -14.53 0.27
CA VAL A 350 6.80 -13.18 0.27
C VAL A 350 7.88 -12.12 0.04
N ALA A 351 9.06 -12.29 0.63
CA ALA A 351 10.19 -11.39 0.41
C ALA A 351 10.64 -11.43 -1.06
N GLU A 352 10.80 -12.63 -1.64
CA GLU A 352 11.12 -12.81 -3.07
C GLU A 352 10.08 -12.14 -3.97
N GLN A 353 8.78 -12.28 -3.66
CA GLN A 353 7.73 -11.63 -4.43
C GLN A 353 7.82 -10.10 -4.38
N GLU A 354 8.11 -9.51 -3.23
CA GLU A 354 8.32 -8.05 -3.11
C GLU A 354 9.58 -7.58 -3.85
N GLU A 355 10.64 -8.39 -3.92
CA GLU A 355 11.81 -8.10 -4.76
C GLU A 355 11.47 -8.08 -6.25
N VAL A 356 10.71 -9.06 -6.73
CA VAL A 356 10.25 -9.09 -8.13
C VAL A 356 9.35 -7.89 -8.42
N ARG A 357 8.47 -7.52 -7.48
CA ARG A 357 7.62 -6.32 -7.58
C ARG A 357 8.44 -5.04 -7.66
N ALA A 358 9.50 -4.92 -6.85
CA ALA A 358 10.41 -3.78 -6.90
C ALA A 358 11.13 -3.69 -8.25
N ALA A 359 11.58 -4.82 -8.80
CA ALA A 359 12.18 -4.87 -10.14
C ALA A 359 11.17 -4.47 -11.23
N LEU A 360 9.92 -4.92 -11.14
CA LEU A 360 8.84 -4.49 -12.04
C LEU A 360 8.62 -2.97 -11.99
N ALA A 361 8.61 -2.37 -10.79
CA ALA A 361 8.46 -0.92 -10.64
C ALA A 361 9.59 -0.14 -11.32
N GLU A 362 10.82 -0.65 -11.32
CA GLU A 362 11.93 -0.04 -12.05
C GLU A 362 11.67 -0.06 -13.58
N PHE A 363 11.21 -1.18 -14.11
CA PHE A 363 10.86 -1.27 -15.53
C PHE A 363 9.65 -0.41 -15.89
N GLU A 364 8.65 -0.31 -15.03
CA GLU A 364 7.51 0.58 -15.21
C GLU A 364 7.93 2.04 -15.32
N GLU A 365 8.94 2.46 -14.56
CA GLU A 365 9.42 3.83 -14.59
C GLU A 365 10.25 4.13 -15.85
N ARG A 366 10.95 3.12 -16.39
CA ARG A 366 11.54 3.19 -17.73
C ARG A 366 10.47 3.30 -18.81
N LEU A 367 9.36 2.56 -18.67
CA LEU A 367 8.21 2.66 -19.57
C LEU A 367 7.49 4.01 -19.44
N LYS A 368 7.36 4.59 -18.25
CA LYS A 368 6.67 5.87 -18.01
C LYS A 368 7.20 7.00 -18.88
N ARG A 369 8.53 7.09 -19.02
CA ARG A 369 9.19 8.13 -19.81
C ARG A 369 8.89 8.04 -21.30
N ARG A 370 8.41 6.89 -21.78
CA ARG A 370 8.30 6.57 -23.21
C ARG A 370 6.87 6.18 -23.63
N ARG A 371 6.07 5.55 -22.75
CA ARG A 371 4.87 4.76 -23.07
C ARG A 371 3.87 4.67 -21.91
N SER A 372 2.98 5.65 -21.82
CA SER A 372 1.96 5.68 -20.75
C SER A 372 0.97 4.51 -20.80
N ARG A 373 0.56 4.04 -21.98
CA ARG A 373 -0.42 2.94 -22.14
C ARG A 373 0.14 1.59 -21.72
N ALA A 374 1.35 1.24 -22.18
CA ALA A 374 2.01 0.00 -21.77
C ALA A 374 2.21 -0.05 -20.25
N ARG A 375 2.69 1.05 -19.66
CA ARG A 375 2.85 1.17 -18.20
C ARG A 375 1.53 0.87 -17.46
N ARG A 376 0.40 1.44 -17.90
CA ARG A 376 -0.91 1.19 -17.26
C ARG A 376 -1.29 -0.28 -17.29
N LEU A 377 -1.04 -0.97 -18.40
CA LEU A 377 -1.32 -2.41 -18.51
C LEU A 377 -0.40 -3.23 -17.61
N VAL A 378 0.89 -2.91 -17.57
CA VAL A 378 1.86 -3.60 -16.70
C VAL A 378 1.54 -3.41 -15.22
N SER A 379 1.28 -2.17 -14.81
CA SER A 379 0.88 -1.85 -13.43
C SER A 379 -0.41 -2.57 -13.05
N TRP A 380 -1.39 -2.63 -13.96
CA TRP A 380 -2.61 -3.40 -13.73
C TRP A 380 -2.33 -4.90 -13.53
N PHE A 381 -1.52 -5.53 -14.39
CA PHE A 381 -1.15 -6.93 -14.23
C PHE A 381 -0.37 -7.19 -12.94
N SER A 382 0.59 -6.32 -12.62
CA SER A 382 1.37 -6.38 -11.38
C SER A 382 0.45 -6.38 -10.16
N GLU A 383 -0.51 -5.45 -10.10
CA GLU A 383 -1.50 -5.38 -9.02
C GLU A 383 -2.40 -6.62 -8.95
N GLN A 384 -2.88 -7.13 -10.09
CA GLN A 384 -3.70 -8.36 -10.11
C GLN A 384 -2.91 -9.58 -9.64
N LEU A 385 -1.69 -9.78 -10.13
CA LEU A 385 -0.85 -10.93 -9.76
C LEU A 385 -0.43 -10.86 -8.29
N MET A 386 -0.10 -9.68 -7.75
CA MET A 386 0.14 -9.50 -6.31
C MET A 386 -1.11 -9.85 -5.49
N THR A 387 -2.29 -9.45 -5.97
CA THR A 387 -3.56 -9.78 -5.31
C THR A 387 -3.80 -11.29 -5.29
N PHE A 388 -3.53 -12.00 -6.40
CA PHE A 388 -3.67 -13.45 -6.45
C PHE A 388 -2.62 -14.18 -5.59
N PHE A 389 -1.38 -13.72 -5.61
CA PHE A 389 -0.30 -14.25 -4.77
C PHE A 389 -0.67 -14.17 -3.28
N PHE A 390 -1.10 -13.00 -2.79
CA PHE A 390 -1.47 -12.86 -1.38
C PHE A 390 -2.76 -13.58 -0.99
N ARG A 391 -3.55 -14.00 -1.98
CA ARG A 391 -4.79 -14.76 -1.78
C ARG A 391 -4.65 -16.23 -2.08
N SER A 392 -3.43 -16.68 -2.40
CA SER A 392 -3.13 -18.08 -2.66
C SER A 392 -3.56 -18.95 -1.50
N ASN A 393 -4.21 -20.06 -1.83
CA ASN A 393 -4.81 -20.98 -0.88
C ASN A 393 -3.80 -21.98 -0.34
N SER A 394 -2.73 -22.21 -1.08
CA SER A 394 -1.65 -23.14 -0.80
C SER A 394 -0.30 -22.58 -1.23
N GLY A 395 0.78 -23.20 -0.78
CA GLY A 395 2.12 -22.89 -1.26
C GLY A 395 2.28 -23.08 -2.77
N ASN A 396 1.63 -24.09 -3.37
CA ASN A 396 1.71 -24.34 -4.81
C ASN A 396 1.08 -23.21 -5.63
N GLU A 397 -0.07 -22.69 -5.18
CA GLU A 397 -0.69 -21.53 -5.82
C GLU A 397 0.20 -20.29 -5.68
N GLU A 398 0.80 -20.09 -4.50
CA GLU A 398 1.73 -18.99 -4.25
C GLU A 398 2.93 -19.05 -5.21
N GLU A 399 3.52 -20.23 -5.40
CA GLU A 399 4.59 -20.47 -6.36
C GLU A 399 4.16 -20.23 -7.81
N PHE A 400 2.94 -20.63 -8.16
CA PHE A 400 2.38 -20.39 -9.48
C PHE A 400 2.23 -18.90 -9.78
N PHE A 401 1.67 -18.11 -8.85
CA PHE A 401 1.54 -16.65 -9.05
C PHE A 401 2.88 -15.92 -8.97
N HIS A 402 3.83 -16.42 -8.19
CA HIS A 402 5.20 -15.94 -8.22
C HIS A 402 5.83 -16.15 -9.61
N ALA A 403 5.72 -17.36 -10.17
CA ALA A 403 6.22 -17.68 -11.50
C ALA A 403 5.55 -16.83 -12.59
N LEU A 404 4.24 -16.61 -12.50
CA LEU A 404 3.52 -15.68 -13.40
C LEU A 404 4.07 -14.25 -13.30
N THR A 405 4.40 -13.78 -12.11
CA THR A 405 4.98 -12.44 -11.90
C THR A 405 6.38 -12.35 -12.51
N LEU A 406 7.19 -13.40 -12.42
CA LEU A 406 8.49 -13.49 -13.10
C LEU A 406 8.35 -13.49 -14.63
N LEU A 407 7.36 -14.20 -15.17
CA LEU A 407 7.06 -14.16 -16.62
C LEU A 407 6.66 -12.76 -17.06
N LEU A 408 5.80 -12.07 -16.29
CA LEU A 408 5.48 -10.67 -16.53
C LEU A 408 6.76 -9.81 -16.49
N ALA A 409 7.61 -9.96 -15.49
CA ALA A 409 8.85 -9.21 -15.39
C ALA A 409 9.76 -9.42 -16.61
N ALA A 410 9.85 -10.64 -17.13
CA ALA A 410 10.60 -10.95 -18.34
C ALA A 410 10.03 -10.27 -19.60
N VAL A 411 8.69 -10.24 -19.73
CA VAL A 411 7.98 -9.52 -20.81
C VAL A 411 8.25 -8.02 -20.72
N VAL A 412 8.14 -7.44 -19.52
CA VAL A 412 8.29 -6.01 -19.29
C VAL A 412 9.74 -5.57 -19.51
N ALA A 413 10.71 -6.36 -19.07
CA ALA A 413 12.14 -6.11 -19.31
C ALA A 413 12.46 -6.05 -20.81
N GLU A 414 11.95 -7.02 -21.57
CA GLU A 414 12.10 -7.06 -23.04
C GLU A 414 11.45 -5.84 -23.69
N LEU A 415 10.19 -5.54 -23.31
CA LEU A 415 9.46 -4.39 -23.81
C LEU A 415 10.22 -3.09 -23.51
N ALA A 416 10.75 -2.91 -22.31
CA ALA A 416 11.51 -1.73 -21.91
C ALA A 416 12.86 -1.60 -22.67
N GLY A 417 13.47 -2.71 -23.08
CA GLY A 417 14.71 -2.76 -23.85
C GLY A 417 14.53 -2.39 -25.32
N GLN A 418 13.40 -2.73 -25.93
CA GLN A 418 13.13 -2.42 -27.34
C GLN A 418 12.85 -0.93 -27.52
N LEU A 419 13.77 -0.23 -28.18
CA LEU A 419 13.74 1.22 -28.39
C LEU A 419 12.86 1.61 -29.59
N GLY A 420 11.55 1.73 -29.37
CA GLY A 420 10.67 2.58 -30.19
C GLY A 420 10.07 2.00 -31.47
N GLU A 421 10.56 0.87 -31.98
CA GLU A 421 10.01 0.25 -33.19
C GLU A 421 8.91 -0.76 -32.84
N ASN A 422 7.76 -0.67 -33.53
CA ASN A 422 6.70 -1.68 -33.62
C ASN A 422 6.00 -2.12 -32.31
N GLN A 423 5.64 -1.16 -31.47
CA GLN A 423 5.11 -1.43 -30.12
C GLN A 423 3.59 -1.46 -30.03
N GLY A 424 2.92 -1.05 -31.11
CA GLY A 424 1.47 -1.15 -31.23
C GLY A 424 1.01 -2.59 -31.01
N GLU A 425 1.69 -3.54 -31.66
CA GLU A 425 1.38 -4.98 -31.54
C GLU A 425 1.55 -5.49 -30.11
N ALA A 426 2.65 -5.15 -29.44
CA ALA A 426 2.88 -5.54 -28.05
C ALA A 426 1.82 -4.97 -27.09
N ILE A 427 1.43 -3.70 -27.28
CA ILE A 427 0.39 -3.06 -26.46
C ILE A 427 -0.99 -3.68 -26.74
N GLN A 428 -1.28 -3.97 -28.00
CA GLN A 428 -2.51 -4.65 -28.40
C GLN A 428 -2.58 -6.05 -27.79
N PHE A 429 -1.49 -6.82 -27.85
CA PHE A 429 -1.37 -8.14 -27.23
C PHE A 429 -1.62 -8.08 -25.73
N LEU A 430 -0.93 -7.18 -25.00
CA LEU A 430 -1.14 -6.99 -23.56
C LEU A 430 -2.58 -6.54 -23.23
N SER A 431 -3.19 -5.72 -24.07
CA SER A 431 -4.59 -5.31 -23.90
C SER A 431 -5.53 -6.51 -24.00
N MET A 432 -5.33 -7.37 -25.00
CA MET A 432 -6.13 -8.59 -25.17
C MET A 432 -5.89 -9.60 -24.04
N LEU A 433 -4.66 -9.73 -23.54
CA LEU A 433 -4.39 -10.55 -22.35
C LEU A 433 -5.11 -10.04 -21.11
N LYS A 434 -5.20 -8.72 -20.95
CA LYS A 434 -5.96 -8.11 -19.86
C LYS A 434 -7.43 -8.50 -19.99
N ASP A 435 -8.01 -8.36 -21.18
CA ASP A 435 -9.41 -8.72 -21.43
C ASP A 435 -9.66 -10.22 -21.20
N LYS A 436 -8.72 -11.09 -21.59
CA LYS A 436 -8.75 -12.53 -21.31
C LYS A 436 -8.78 -12.80 -19.81
N LEU A 437 -7.90 -12.17 -19.03
CA LEU A 437 -7.85 -12.36 -17.57
C LEU A 437 -9.11 -11.82 -16.88
N ASP A 438 -9.65 -10.69 -17.32
CA ASP A 438 -10.92 -10.16 -16.83
C ASP A 438 -12.08 -11.13 -17.10
N LEU A 439 -12.12 -11.76 -18.27
CA LEU A 439 -13.11 -12.78 -18.62
C LEU A 439 -12.95 -14.07 -17.80
N ILE A 440 -11.72 -14.56 -17.59
CA ILE A 440 -11.41 -15.69 -16.69
C ILE A 440 -11.93 -15.37 -15.29
N ARG A 441 -11.64 -14.18 -14.76
CA ARG A 441 -12.10 -13.75 -13.43
C ARG A 441 -13.63 -13.73 -13.35
N ARG A 442 -14.33 -13.21 -14.35
CA ARG A 442 -15.81 -13.22 -14.38
C ARG A 442 -16.35 -14.65 -14.40
N ARG A 443 -15.82 -15.50 -15.29
CA ARG A 443 -16.19 -16.91 -15.42
C ARG A 443 -16.08 -17.64 -14.09
N ASP A 444 -14.95 -17.50 -13.40
CA ASP A 444 -14.67 -18.29 -12.21
C ASP A 444 -15.35 -17.73 -10.95
N VAL A 445 -15.39 -16.40 -10.81
CA VAL A 445 -15.99 -15.76 -9.63
C VAL A 445 -17.51 -15.85 -9.65
N GLN A 446 -18.10 -15.66 -10.82
CA GLN A 446 -19.56 -15.59 -11.01
C GLN A 446 -20.17 -16.88 -11.53
N GLY A 447 -19.40 -17.80 -12.12
CA GLY A 447 -19.92 -18.99 -12.80
C GLY A 447 -20.82 -19.89 -11.96
N SER A 448 -20.61 -19.93 -10.64
CA SER A 448 -21.50 -20.66 -9.72
C SER A 448 -22.90 -20.05 -9.56
N ARG A 449 -23.11 -18.80 -9.99
CA ARG A 449 -24.38 -18.05 -9.88
C ARG A 449 -24.96 -17.64 -11.24
N MET A 450 -24.15 -17.67 -12.29
CA MET A 450 -24.57 -17.27 -13.62
C MET A 450 -25.57 -18.27 -14.20
N ILE A 451 -26.50 -17.76 -14.99
CA ILE A 451 -27.37 -18.59 -15.81
C ILE A 451 -26.52 -19.20 -16.92
N ARG A 452 -26.85 -20.44 -17.33
CA ARG A 452 -26.11 -21.20 -18.35
C ARG A 452 -25.81 -20.37 -19.62
N GLU A 453 -26.79 -19.59 -20.09
CA GLU A 453 -26.63 -18.74 -21.28
C GLU A 453 -25.54 -17.67 -21.11
N GLU A 454 -25.41 -17.07 -19.93
CA GLU A 454 -24.36 -16.07 -19.67
C GLU A 454 -22.98 -16.72 -19.63
N LEU A 455 -22.89 -17.95 -19.10
CA LEU A 455 -21.65 -18.72 -19.09
C LEU A 455 -21.22 -19.10 -20.50
N GLU A 456 -22.16 -19.52 -21.34
CA GLU A 456 -21.92 -19.81 -22.75
C GLU A 456 -21.45 -18.54 -23.51
N LYS A 457 -22.05 -17.37 -23.23
CA LYS A 457 -21.57 -16.08 -23.77
C LYS A 457 -20.15 -15.74 -23.33
N LEU A 458 -19.82 -15.89 -22.04
CA LEU A 458 -18.45 -15.66 -21.55
C LEU A 458 -17.44 -16.61 -22.21
N GLN A 459 -17.81 -17.87 -22.39
CA GLN A 459 -16.97 -18.85 -23.08
C GLN A 459 -16.75 -18.48 -24.54
N GLU A 460 -17.78 -18.01 -25.24
CA GLU A 460 -17.63 -17.53 -26.62
C GLU A 460 -16.73 -16.31 -26.69
N SER A 461 -16.90 -15.33 -25.79
CA SER A 461 -16.01 -14.16 -25.71
C SER A 461 -14.56 -14.56 -25.42
N LEU A 462 -14.32 -15.56 -24.57
CA LEU A 462 -12.96 -16.10 -24.34
C LEU A 462 -12.37 -16.71 -25.61
N ARG A 463 -13.17 -17.42 -26.42
CA ARG A 463 -12.72 -17.96 -27.72
C ARG A 463 -12.44 -16.85 -28.74
N GLU A 464 -13.25 -15.80 -28.77
CA GLU A 464 -13.03 -14.62 -29.62
C GLU A 464 -11.72 -13.90 -29.27
N VAL A 465 -11.48 -13.66 -27.97
CA VAL A 465 -10.23 -13.07 -27.50
C VAL A 465 -9.04 -13.98 -27.80
N GLY A 466 -9.20 -15.31 -27.66
CA GLY A 466 -8.18 -16.29 -28.06
C GLY A 466 -7.79 -16.17 -29.53
N ARG A 467 -8.77 -16.14 -30.44
CA ARG A 467 -8.52 -15.92 -31.89
C ARG A 467 -7.87 -14.56 -32.18
N GLY A 468 -8.19 -13.54 -31.39
CA GLY A 468 -7.56 -12.22 -31.47
C GLY A 468 -6.09 -12.26 -31.03
N LEU A 469 -5.79 -12.98 -29.95
CA LEU A 469 -4.43 -13.19 -29.46
C LEU A 469 -3.57 -13.95 -30.46
N ASP A 470 -4.08 -14.99 -31.12
CA ASP A 470 -3.33 -15.71 -32.15
C ASP A 470 -2.90 -14.78 -33.29
N LYS A 471 -3.79 -13.90 -33.75
CA LYS A 471 -3.46 -12.90 -34.78
C LYS A 471 -2.46 -11.87 -34.30
N ALA A 472 -2.62 -11.37 -33.07
CA ALA A 472 -1.69 -10.41 -32.47
C ALA A 472 -0.31 -11.03 -32.20
N TYR A 473 -0.26 -12.34 -31.89
CA TYR A 473 0.97 -13.10 -31.75
C TYR A 473 1.73 -13.15 -33.07
N GLU A 474 1.07 -13.55 -34.16
CA GLU A 474 1.70 -13.61 -35.49
C GLU A 474 2.25 -12.24 -35.92
N ALA A 475 1.49 -11.17 -35.70
CA ALA A 475 1.97 -9.81 -35.99
C ALA A 475 3.18 -9.43 -35.13
N LEU A 476 3.15 -9.75 -33.83
CA LEU A 476 4.26 -9.50 -32.92
C LEU A 476 5.50 -10.37 -33.24
N LEU A 477 5.31 -11.59 -33.72
CA LEU A 477 6.37 -12.52 -34.10
C LEU A 477 7.17 -11.98 -35.28
N GLN A 478 6.52 -11.33 -36.26
CA GLN A 478 7.21 -10.67 -37.39
C GLN A 478 8.07 -9.48 -36.94
N VAL A 479 7.65 -8.82 -35.87
CA VAL A 479 8.30 -7.61 -35.35
C VAL A 479 9.44 -7.95 -34.39
N SER A 480 9.17 -8.85 -33.46
CA SER A 480 10.03 -9.15 -32.32
C SER A 480 9.77 -10.59 -31.86
N PRO A 481 10.51 -11.57 -32.40
CA PRO A 481 10.36 -12.97 -32.03
C PRO A 481 10.56 -13.25 -30.54
N THR A 482 11.53 -12.59 -29.91
CA THR A 482 11.85 -12.77 -28.48
C THR A 482 10.71 -12.31 -27.58
N LEU A 483 10.15 -11.13 -27.84
CA LEU A 483 8.99 -10.62 -27.10
C LEU A 483 7.74 -11.47 -27.35
N ALA A 484 7.50 -11.89 -28.59
CA ALA A 484 6.38 -12.76 -28.95
C ALA A 484 6.42 -14.07 -28.16
N GLU A 485 7.58 -14.74 -28.10
CA GLU A 485 7.77 -15.96 -27.33
C GLU A 485 7.49 -15.74 -25.83
N LYS A 486 8.03 -14.67 -25.24
CA LYS A 486 7.80 -14.34 -23.83
C LYS A 486 6.32 -14.05 -23.54
N MET A 487 5.64 -13.31 -24.43
CA MET A 487 4.21 -13.02 -24.32
C MET A 487 3.34 -14.27 -24.48
N LEU A 488 3.72 -15.19 -25.37
CA LEU A 488 3.05 -16.48 -25.53
C LEU A 488 3.18 -17.32 -24.25
N ASN A 489 4.40 -17.44 -23.70
CA ASN A 489 4.63 -18.15 -22.44
C ASN A 489 3.80 -17.58 -21.29
N PHE A 490 3.71 -16.25 -21.19
CA PHE A 490 2.86 -15.59 -20.21
C PHE A 490 1.37 -15.87 -20.47
N SER A 491 0.91 -15.75 -21.72
CA SER A 491 -0.48 -16.06 -22.14
C SER A 491 -0.90 -17.48 -21.79
N SER A 492 -0.05 -18.47 -22.11
CA SER A 492 -0.30 -19.88 -21.82
C SER A 492 -0.33 -20.16 -20.32
N ALA A 493 0.49 -19.47 -19.53
CA ALA A 493 0.42 -19.57 -18.07
C ALA A 493 -0.87 -18.95 -17.50
N LEU A 494 -1.41 -17.88 -18.11
CA LEU A 494 -2.71 -17.33 -17.71
C LEU A 494 -3.88 -18.30 -17.97
N ASP A 495 -3.77 -19.20 -18.96
CA ASP A 495 -4.80 -20.23 -19.21
C ASP A 495 -4.92 -21.26 -18.08
N ALA A 496 -3.86 -21.44 -17.29
CA ALA A 496 -3.84 -22.33 -16.14
C ALA A 496 -4.42 -21.69 -14.87
N ILE A 497 -4.81 -20.41 -14.91
CA ILE A 497 -5.47 -19.75 -13.78
C ILE A 497 -6.86 -20.36 -13.57
N ASP A 498 -7.10 -20.85 -12.35
CA ASP A 498 -8.41 -21.24 -11.85
C ASP A 498 -8.72 -20.46 -10.56
N LEU A 499 -9.74 -19.60 -10.63
CA LEU A 499 -10.17 -18.76 -9.52
C LEU A 499 -11.49 -19.24 -8.90
N THR A 500 -11.96 -20.45 -9.24
CA THR A 500 -13.29 -20.95 -8.85
C THR A 500 -13.42 -21.07 -7.32
N HIS A 501 -12.34 -21.47 -6.66
CA HIS A 501 -12.28 -21.69 -5.21
C HIS A 501 -11.79 -20.46 -4.43
N TYR A 502 -11.53 -19.33 -5.10
CA TYR A 502 -11.02 -18.12 -4.47
C TYR A 502 -12.12 -17.30 -3.80
N ASP A 503 -11.78 -16.74 -2.64
CA ASP A 503 -12.69 -15.93 -1.84
C ASP A 503 -12.79 -14.49 -2.32
N PHE A 504 -13.54 -14.23 -3.38
CA PHE A 504 -13.79 -12.85 -3.80
C PHE A 504 -14.91 -12.22 -2.97
N PRO A 505 -14.73 -10.98 -2.47
CA PRO A 505 -15.84 -10.22 -1.93
C PRO A 505 -16.89 -10.03 -3.03
N LYS A 506 -18.15 -9.85 -2.63
CA LYS A 506 -19.21 -9.55 -3.59
C LYS A 506 -19.08 -8.14 -4.18
N ASP A 507 -18.33 -7.27 -3.50
CA ASP A 507 -18.25 -5.86 -3.82
C ASP A 507 -16.78 -5.43 -3.92
N GLU A 508 -16.32 -5.29 -5.16
CA GLU A 508 -14.98 -4.77 -5.47
C GLU A 508 -14.89 -3.25 -5.28
N SER A 509 -16.04 -2.55 -5.14
CA SER A 509 -16.07 -1.10 -4.97
C SER A 509 -15.60 -0.65 -3.59
N LEU A 510 -15.52 -1.56 -2.62
CA LEU A 510 -15.08 -1.26 -1.25
C LEU A 510 -13.60 -0.88 -1.13
N GLY A 511 -12.86 -0.87 -2.24
CA GLY A 511 -11.45 -0.51 -2.29
C GLY A 511 -10.56 -1.60 -1.69
N LEU A 512 -9.32 -1.63 -2.17
CA LEU A 512 -8.28 -2.49 -1.60
C LEU A 512 -7.57 -1.70 -0.48
N VAL A 513 -7.56 -2.25 0.73
CA VAL A 513 -6.66 -1.79 1.80
C VAL A 513 -5.49 -2.77 1.81
N ASP A 514 -4.28 -2.31 1.48
CA ASP A 514 -3.08 -3.17 1.38
C ASP A 514 -3.27 -4.44 0.52
N ALA A 515 -3.95 -4.32 -0.63
CA ALA A 515 -4.30 -5.44 -1.51
C ALA A 515 -5.23 -6.50 -0.87
N MET A 516 -5.87 -6.20 0.25
CA MET A 516 -6.87 -7.07 0.89
C MET A 516 -8.29 -6.52 0.70
N PHE A 517 -9.22 -7.46 0.57
CA PHE A 517 -10.63 -7.16 0.44
C PHE A 517 -11.35 -7.26 1.79
N PRO A 518 -12.43 -6.51 2.02
CA PRO A 518 -13.23 -6.67 3.21
C PRO A 518 -13.99 -8.00 3.25
N PHE A 519 -13.83 -8.75 4.35
CA PHE A 519 -14.51 -10.00 4.61
C PHE A 519 -15.54 -9.85 5.72
N PRO A 520 -16.75 -10.43 5.58
CA PRO A 520 -17.67 -10.55 6.69
C PRO A 520 -17.10 -11.58 7.67
N VAL A 521 -16.67 -11.10 8.83
CA VAL A 521 -15.99 -11.88 9.87
C VAL A 521 -16.74 -11.80 11.18
N ASN A 522 -16.66 -12.85 11.98
CA ASN A 522 -16.95 -12.83 13.40
C ASN A 522 -15.62 -12.82 14.14
N LEU A 523 -15.27 -11.67 14.74
CA LEU A 523 -14.03 -11.48 15.47
C LEU A 523 -14.24 -11.72 16.96
N SER A 524 -13.21 -12.27 17.59
CA SER A 524 -13.06 -12.42 19.04
C SER A 524 -11.63 -12.10 19.44
N ALA A 525 -11.35 -11.99 20.74
CA ALA A 525 -9.98 -11.77 21.22
C ALA A 525 -9.01 -12.92 20.86
N THR A 526 -9.54 -14.12 20.66
CA THR A 526 -8.76 -15.35 20.48
C THR A 526 -8.78 -15.87 19.04
N GLY A 527 -9.68 -15.39 18.19
CA GLY A 527 -9.91 -15.99 16.89
C GLY A 527 -10.77 -15.19 15.93
N VAL A 528 -10.85 -15.67 14.70
CA VAL A 528 -11.69 -15.14 13.63
C VAL A 528 -12.47 -16.26 12.97
N ALA A 529 -13.76 -16.04 12.72
CA ALA A 529 -14.57 -16.94 11.91
C ALA A 529 -15.11 -16.22 10.66
N PHE A 530 -15.14 -16.92 9.54
CA PHE A 530 -15.53 -16.38 8.25
C PHE A 530 -16.08 -17.48 7.34
N ARG A 531 -16.56 -17.09 6.16
CA ARG A 531 -17.03 -18.02 5.12
C ARG A 531 -16.07 -18.00 3.94
N THR A 532 -15.74 -19.18 3.43
CA THR A 532 -14.82 -19.36 2.31
C THR A 532 -15.35 -20.34 1.27
N ARG A 533 -14.97 -20.17 0.00
CA ARG A 533 -15.19 -21.13 -1.10
C ARG A 533 -14.10 -22.20 -1.17
N ARG A 534 -13.06 -22.11 -0.33
CA ARG A 534 -11.99 -23.08 -0.30
C ARG A 534 -12.52 -24.44 0.16
N GLU A 535 -12.10 -25.46 -0.57
CA GLU A 535 -12.40 -26.85 -0.31
C GLU A 535 -11.20 -27.54 0.36
N GLY A 536 -11.41 -28.76 0.87
CA GLY A 536 -10.32 -29.57 1.43
C GLY A 536 -9.75 -29.09 2.77
N LEU A 537 -10.34 -28.08 3.39
CA LEU A 537 -9.93 -27.56 4.70
C LEU A 537 -10.22 -28.57 5.81
N LYS A 538 -9.27 -28.75 6.73
CA LYS A 538 -9.40 -29.66 7.86
C LYS A 538 -9.21 -28.93 9.18
N ARG A 539 -9.88 -29.41 10.21
CA ARG A 539 -9.61 -28.99 11.59
C ARG A 539 -8.17 -29.37 11.93
N GLY A 540 -7.43 -28.43 12.48
CA GLY A 540 -6.01 -28.56 12.81
C GLY A 540 -5.10 -27.87 11.80
N ASP A 541 -5.53 -27.63 10.56
CA ASP A 541 -4.67 -27.03 9.54
C ASP A 541 -4.08 -25.69 10.03
N PRO A 542 -2.75 -25.51 9.93
CA PRO A 542 -2.12 -24.26 10.32
C PRO A 542 -2.43 -23.17 9.30
N VAL A 543 -2.71 -21.98 9.80
CA VAL A 543 -3.15 -20.84 8.99
C VAL A 543 -2.34 -19.58 9.29
N GLU A 544 -2.04 -18.84 8.23
CA GLU A 544 -1.63 -17.44 8.26
C GLU A 544 -2.87 -16.58 8.02
N VAL A 545 -3.12 -15.61 8.90
CA VAL A 545 -4.23 -14.65 8.78
C VAL A 545 -3.65 -13.24 8.83
N ARG A 546 -3.98 -12.43 7.84
CA ARG A 546 -3.70 -11.00 7.76
C ARG A 546 -4.98 -10.23 8.04
N LEU A 547 -4.98 -9.42 9.08
CA LEU A 547 -6.16 -8.65 9.51
C LEU A 547 -5.81 -7.18 9.53
N SER A 548 -6.48 -6.36 8.71
CA SER A 548 -6.44 -4.91 8.90
C SER A 548 -7.47 -4.51 9.93
N LEU A 549 -7.03 -3.96 11.05
CA LEU A 549 -7.90 -3.56 12.15
C LEU A 549 -7.82 -2.04 12.32
N SER A 550 -8.94 -1.46 12.72
CA SER A 550 -9.04 -0.02 12.98
C SER A 550 -9.43 0.22 14.43
N VAL A 551 -8.76 1.13 15.13
CA VAL A 551 -9.12 1.51 16.51
C VAL A 551 -10.06 2.71 16.56
N ASP A 552 -10.05 3.54 15.51
CA ASP A 552 -10.73 4.85 15.46
C ASP A 552 -11.86 4.93 14.41
N GLY A 553 -11.92 3.96 13.51
CA GLY A 553 -12.89 3.82 12.42
C GLY A 553 -12.40 4.45 11.13
N LYS A 554 -11.20 5.03 11.13
CA LYS A 554 -10.67 5.89 10.07
C LYS A 554 -9.35 5.37 9.52
N SER A 555 -8.47 4.91 10.39
CA SER A 555 -7.17 4.34 10.03
C SER A 555 -7.20 2.82 10.17
N TRP A 556 -6.65 2.13 9.18
CA TRP A 556 -6.51 0.68 9.17
C TRP A 556 -5.03 0.34 9.38
N GLU A 557 -4.75 -0.57 10.30
CA GLU A 557 -3.41 -1.13 10.53
C GLU A 557 -3.45 -2.64 10.29
N THR A 558 -2.55 -3.14 9.45
CA THR A 558 -2.50 -4.55 9.06
C THR A 558 -1.60 -5.35 9.98
N PHE A 559 -2.15 -6.44 10.54
CA PHE A 559 -1.45 -7.36 11.43
C PHE A 559 -1.38 -8.76 10.84
N LEU A 560 -0.25 -9.41 11.05
CA LEU A 560 -0.02 -10.80 10.73
C LEU A 560 -0.23 -11.66 11.98
N CYS A 561 -1.07 -12.68 11.84
CA CYS A 561 -1.43 -13.61 12.91
C CYS A 561 -1.28 -15.05 12.39
N TYR A 562 -0.85 -15.95 13.27
CA TYR A 562 -0.75 -17.38 12.96
C TYR A 562 -1.59 -18.18 13.94
N GLY A 563 -2.20 -19.24 13.43
CA GLY A 563 -3.14 -20.03 14.20
C GLY A 563 -3.45 -21.37 13.57
N ARG A 564 -4.56 -21.97 14.01
CA ARG A 564 -5.07 -23.22 13.47
C ARG A 564 -6.58 -23.13 13.22
N ILE A 565 -7.04 -23.86 12.22
CA ILE A 565 -8.47 -24.07 11.99
C ILE A 565 -9.01 -24.93 13.12
N VAL A 566 -10.00 -24.41 13.87
CA VAL A 566 -10.64 -25.13 14.98
C VAL A 566 -12.04 -25.64 14.61
N PHE A 567 -12.66 -25.07 13.58
CA PHE A 567 -13.99 -25.43 13.14
C PHE A 567 -14.11 -25.31 11.62
N VAL A 568 -14.74 -26.31 11.01
CA VAL A 568 -15.09 -26.34 9.58
C VAL A 568 -16.51 -26.89 9.47
N GLN A 569 -17.41 -26.17 8.80
CA GLN A 569 -18.78 -26.59 8.58
C GLN A 569 -19.26 -26.14 7.20
N GLY A 570 -19.75 -27.07 6.39
CA GLY A 570 -20.24 -26.78 5.04
C GLY A 570 -19.91 -27.89 4.06
N PRO A 571 -20.08 -27.66 2.75
CA PRO A 571 -20.51 -26.40 2.14
C PRO A 571 -21.98 -26.04 2.44
N GLU A 572 -22.28 -24.76 2.61
CA GLU A 572 -23.64 -24.21 2.70
C GLU A 572 -24.33 -24.17 1.32
N ARG A 573 -25.60 -23.75 1.26
CA ARG A 573 -26.36 -23.60 0.01
C ARG A 573 -25.68 -22.69 -1.03
N ASP A 574 -24.84 -21.75 -0.58
CA ASP A 574 -24.08 -20.84 -1.44
C ASP A 574 -22.68 -21.37 -1.81
N ARG A 575 -22.42 -22.66 -1.55
CA ARG A 575 -21.14 -23.35 -1.72
C ARG A 575 -19.99 -22.76 -0.90
N ARG A 576 -20.29 -22.07 0.21
CA ARG A 576 -19.27 -21.60 1.13
C ARG A 576 -19.20 -22.48 2.37
N THR A 577 -17.99 -22.72 2.84
CA THR A 577 -17.67 -23.40 4.09
C THR A 577 -17.46 -22.34 5.16
N ARG A 578 -18.12 -22.50 6.31
CA ARG A 578 -17.82 -21.75 7.53
C ARG A 578 -16.55 -22.29 8.14
N VAL A 579 -15.62 -21.40 8.43
CA VAL A 579 -14.33 -21.72 9.04
C VAL A 579 -14.14 -20.83 10.26
N ALA A 580 -13.65 -21.40 11.36
CA ALA A 580 -13.15 -20.61 12.48
C ALA A 580 -11.70 -20.97 12.77
N CYS A 581 -10.89 -19.94 12.96
CA CYS A 581 -9.47 -20.03 13.24
C CYS A 581 -9.19 -19.52 14.65
N HIS A 582 -8.44 -20.29 15.43
CA HIS A 582 -7.87 -19.83 16.70
C HIS A 582 -6.48 -19.24 16.43
N LEU A 583 -6.28 -17.97 16.81
CA LEU A 583 -5.05 -17.21 16.56
C LEU A 583 -4.12 -17.30 17.79
N SER A 584 -3.30 -18.35 17.81
CA SER A 584 -2.39 -18.66 18.91
C SER A 584 -1.17 -17.72 18.96
N HIS A 585 -0.67 -17.27 17.81
CA HIS A 585 0.50 -16.38 17.74
C HIS A 585 0.11 -15.06 17.08
N LYS A 586 0.17 -13.99 17.87
CA LYS A 586 -0.05 -12.60 17.45
C LYS A 586 0.88 -11.70 18.25
N SER A 587 1.34 -10.59 17.67
CA SER A 587 2.14 -9.62 18.42
C SER A 587 1.32 -9.00 19.55
N VAL A 588 1.98 -8.50 20.60
CA VAL A 588 1.30 -7.84 21.74
C VAL A 588 0.43 -6.69 21.22
N ARG A 589 1.00 -5.86 20.35
CA ARG A 589 0.30 -4.76 19.68
C ARG A 589 -0.92 -5.25 18.87
N ALA A 590 -0.81 -6.35 18.13
CA ALA A 590 -1.95 -6.92 17.39
C ALA A 590 -3.06 -7.37 18.34
N GLY A 591 -2.70 -7.97 19.48
CA GLY A 591 -3.65 -8.33 20.54
C GLY A 591 -4.41 -7.12 21.09
N ASP A 592 -3.67 -6.06 21.46
CA ASP A 592 -4.25 -4.83 22.00
C ASP A 592 -5.18 -4.14 20.98
N VAL A 593 -4.72 -4.02 19.73
CA VAL A 593 -5.50 -3.39 18.65
C VAL A 593 -6.74 -4.21 18.31
N LEU A 594 -6.66 -5.53 18.30
CA LEU A 594 -7.83 -6.40 18.13
C LEU A 594 -8.85 -6.21 19.25
N SER A 595 -8.42 -6.17 20.51
CA SER A 595 -9.31 -5.92 21.64
C SER A 595 -9.96 -4.53 21.58
N MET A 596 -9.19 -3.49 21.24
CA MET A 596 -9.71 -2.13 21.10
C MET A 596 -10.68 -1.99 19.91
N HIS A 597 -10.38 -2.63 18.79
CA HIS A 597 -11.25 -2.69 17.61
C HIS A 597 -12.60 -3.34 17.95
N ILE A 598 -12.58 -4.50 18.61
CA ILE A 598 -13.79 -5.19 19.06
C ILE A 598 -14.60 -4.29 20.00
N ALA A 599 -13.96 -3.71 21.02
CA ALA A 599 -14.63 -2.85 21.97
C ALA A 599 -15.27 -1.63 21.29
N ARG A 600 -14.60 -1.00 20.33
CA ARG A 600 -15.15 0.10 19.53
C ARG A 600 -16.38 -0.37 18.75
N LYS A 601 -16.28 -1.48 18.01
CA LYS A 601 -17.39 -1.99 17.21
C LYS A 601 -18.61 -2.37 18.04
N GLN A 602 -18.41 -2.90 19.24
CA GLN A 602 -19.51 -3.15 20.18
C GLN A 602 -20.21 -1.86 20.62
N ARG A 603 -19.45 -0.78 20.90
CA ARG A 603 -20.05 0.53 21.21
C ARG A 603 -20.82 1.09 20.03
N GLU A 604 -20.33 0.94 18.80
CA GLU A 604 -21.04 1.33 17.58
C GLU A 604 -22.37 0.57 17.45
N MET A 605 -22.35 -0.75 17.63
CA MET A 605 -23.57 -1.57 17.58
C MET A 605 -24.60 -1.18 18.64
N LEU A 606 -24.16 -0.93 19.88
CA LEU A 606 -25.02 -0.45 20.96
C LEU A 606 -25.61 0.93 20.65
N ALA A 607 -24.81 1.85 20.10
CA ALA A 607 -25.26 3.20 19.73
C ALA A 607 -26.27 3.17 18.56
N GLU A 608 -26.13 2.24 17.63
CA GLU A 608 -27.07 2.03 16.53
C GLU A 608 -28.39 1.37 16.97
N GLY A 609 -28.52 0.98 18.25
CA GLY A 609 -29.67 0.23 18.74
C GLY A 609 -29.80 -1.16 18.10
N LYS A 610 -28.71 -1.67 17.50
CA LYS A 610 -28.67 -3.03 16.99
C LYS A 610 -28.51 -3.95 18.18
N ASP A 611 -29.53 -4.78 18.39
CA ASP A 611 -29.56 -5.76 19.45
C ASP A 611 -28.29 -6.63 19.39
N MET A 612 -27.52 -6.62 20.48
CA MET A 612 -26.27 -7.38 20.62
C MET A 612 -26.55 -8.89 20.77
N GLY A 613 -27.83 -9.26 20.90
CA GLY A 613 -28.31 -10.62 20.83
C GLY A 613 -27.99 -11.21 19.46
N GLY A 614 -26.89 -11.94 19.39
CA GLY A 614 -26.69 -12.94 18.35
C GLY A 614 -27.94 -13.82 18.35
N LYS A 615 -28.83 -13.60 17.37
CA LYS A 615 -29.88 -14.57 17.07
C LYS A 615 -29.15 -15.90 16.99
N GLY A 616 -29.51 -16.82 17.88
CA GLY A 616 -29.08 -18.20 17.79
C GLY A 616 -29.29 -18.71 16.36
N PRO A 617 -28.57 -19.77 15.96
CA PRO A 617 -28.77 -20.35 14.63
C PRO A 617 -30.29 -20.48 14.38
N PRO A 618 -30.81 -20.02 13.23
CA PRO A 618 -32.24 -20.10 12.97
C PRO A 618 -32.68 -21.54 13.19
N ASP A 619 -33.73 -21.73 13.98
CA ASP A 619 -34.31 -23.05 14.22
C ASP A 619 -34.66 -23.69 12.86
N ARG A 620 -33.91 -24.76 12.57
CA ARG A 620 -34.01 -25.81 11.55
C ARG A 620 -34.66 -25.50 10.19
#